data_AF-A0A968LK40-F1
#
_entry.id   AF-A0A968LK40-F1
#
_cell.length_a   1.000
_cell.length_b   1.000
_cell.length_c   1.000
_cell.angle_alpha   90.00
_cell.angle_beta   90.00
_cell.angle_gamma   90.00
#
_symmetry.space_group_name_H-M   'P 1'
#
loop_
_entity.id
_entity.type
_entity.pdbx_description
1 polymer ?
#
loop_
_entity_poly.entity_id
_entity_poly.type
_entity_poly.pdbx_seq_one_letter_code
_entity_poly.pdbx_strand_id
1 'polypeptide(L)'
;MLNGQTQASFTINVNDDTAVEGSENAIFTLSAPSSGLVLGAVTTASLVITDNDNFSPGGIQNGDATGNLITGTPNNDRLNGGAGDDTITGLGGRDLIFGGTGADVFQYNLLTDSLVNAPDRLATFNQPEGDRFRLLPSNPTALFYAGTIAAATVGEAVVLAYGDADGVTAGAQPLGSNQAVLFGFDGRTFLSINDGTAGFASTSDLVVEVITFAFKLGDGSLGTLTAGDYFA
;
A
#
# COMPACT_ATOMS: atom_id res chain seq x y z
N MET A 1 -25.96 -11.04 33.81
CA MET A 1 -27.43 -11.19 33.82
C MET A 1 -27.86 -11.70 35.17
N LEU A 2 -28.82 -11.05 35.83
CA LEU A 2 -29.45 -11.58 37.05
C LEU A 2 -30.54 -12.61 36.69
N ASN A 3 -30.94 -13.43 37.65
CA ASN A 3 -31.98 -14.44 37.44
C ASN A 3 -33.30 -13.78 36.97
N GLY A 4 -33.88 -14.30 35.90
CA GLY A 4 -35.12 -13.80 35.30
C GLY A 4 -34.95 -12.68 34.26
N GLN A 5 -33.74 -12.19 33.99
CA GLN A 5 -33.50 -11.22 32.92
C GLN A 5 -33.47 -11.89 31.54
N THR A 6 -34.15 -11.28 30.57
CA THR A 6 -34.16 -11.70 29.16
C THR A 6 -33.28 -10.81 28.27
N GLN A 7 -32.71 -9.73 28.82
CA GLN A 7 -31.82 -8.81 28.12
C GLN A 7 -30.72 -8.27 29.06
N ALA A 8 -29.51 -8.12 28.52
CA ALA A 8 -28.43 -7.32 29.08
C ALA A 8 -27.80 -6.45 28.00
N SER A 9 -27.26 -5.32 28.41
CA SER A 9 -26.47 -4.41 27.58
C SER A 9 -25.08 -4.25 28.15
N PHE A 10 -24.11 -4.01 27.28
CA PHE A 10 -22.78 -3.53 27.61
C PHE A 10 -22.44 -2.37 26.67
N THR A 11 -21.44 -1.58 27.03
CA THR A 11 -21.00 -0.42 26.26
C THR A 11 -19.58 -0.65 25.82
N ILE A 12 -19.30 -0.40 24.55
CA ILE A 12 -17.96 -0.25 24.01
C ILE A 12 -17.82 1.21 23.63
N ASN A 13 -16.79 1.85 24.16
CA ASN A 13 -16.41 3.18 23.73
C ASN A 13 -15.50 3.03 22.52
N VAL A 14 -15.84 3.70 21.42
CA VAL A 14 -14.91 3.93 20.32
C VAL A 14 -14.16 5.20 20.67
N ASN A 15 -12.83 5.16 20.60
CA ASN A 15 -12.02 6.37 20.74
C ASN A 15 -11.97 7.02 19.37
N ASP A 16 -12.64 8.16 19.24
CA ASP A 16 -12.53 9.04 18.08
C ASP A 16 -11.11 9.62 18.04
N ASP A 17 -10.49 9.64 16.86
CA ASP A 17 -9.23 10.32 16.66
C ASP A 17 -9.32 11.35 15.53
N THR A 18 -8.27 11.52 14.75
CA THR A 18 -8.25 12.47 13.62
C THR A 18 -7.69 11.82 12.35
N ALA A 19 -7.49 10.50 12.39
CA ALA A 19 -6.94 9.73 11.29
C ALA A 19 -8.10 9.27 10.41
N VAL A 20 -8.01 9.62 9.12
CA VAL A 20 -8.99 9.12 8.15
C VAL A 20 -8.69 7.66 7.87
N GLU A 21 -9.63 6.79 8.22
CA GLU A 21 -9.53 5.34 8.13
C GLU A 21 -10.71 4.73 7.33
N GLY A 22 -10.57 3.47 6.94
CA GLY A 22 -11.68 2.73 6.34
C GLY A 22 -12.57 2.14 7.43
N SER A 23 -13.85 1.88 7.15
CA SER A 23 -14.74 1.28 8.15
C SER A 23 -14.26 -0.08 8.65
N GLU A 24 -14.24 -0.29 9.98
CA GLU A 24 -13.87 -1.55 10.60
C GLU A 24 -15.09 -2.43 10.93
N ASN A 25 -14.84 -3.73 11.09
CA ASN A 25 -15.84 -4.67 11.58
C ASN A 25 -15.48 -5.20 12.96
N ALA A 26 -16.35 -4.96 13.94
CA ALA A 26 -16.32 -5.62 15.23
C ALA A 26 -17.31 -6.79 15.24
N ILE A 27 -16.81 -8.01 15.42
CA ILE A 27 -17.63 -9.23 15.48
C ILE A 27 -17.82 -9.64 16.95
N PHE A 28 -19.07 -9.62 17.41
CA PHE A 28 -19.46 -10.12 18.72
C PHE A 28 -19.95 -11.55 18.61
N THR A 29 -19.45 -12.43 19.48
CA THR A 29 -19.87 -13.84 19.53
C THR A 29 -20.30 -14.21 20.94
N LEU A 30 -21.53 -14.67 21.09
CA LEU A 30 -21.99 -15.34 22.31
C LEU A 30 -21.44 -16.76 22.33
N SER A 31 -20.75 -17.11 23.41
CA SER A 31 -20.17 -18.43 23.62
C SER A 31 -20.28 -18.86 25.08
N ALA A 32 -20.08 -20.14 25.35
CA ALA A 32 -20.05 -20.73 26.70
C ALA A 32 -21.27 -20.36 27.59
N PRO A 33 -22.50 -20.75 27.19
CA PRO A 33 -23.67 -20.52 28.04
C PRO A 33 -23.52 -21.25 29.39
N SER A 34 -24.03 -20.66 30.46
CA SER A 34 -24.08 -21.32 31.77
C SER A 34 -24.94 -22.60 31.73
N SER A 35 -24.70 -23.52 32.66
CA SER A 35 -25.41 -24.81 32.72
C SER A 35 -26.93 -24.65 32.67
N GLY A 36 -27.58 -25.43 31.81
CA GLY A 36 -29.03 -25.40 31.60
C GLY A 36 -29.52 -24.41 30.53
N LEU A 37 -28.64 -23.61 29.94
CA LEU A 37 -28.96 -22.70 28.83
C LEU A 37 -28.45 -23.25 27.50
N VAL A 38 -29.25 -23.07 26.45
CA VAL A 38 -28.89 -23.38 25.05
C VAL A 38 -28.94 -22.08 24.27
N LEU A 39 -27.85 -21.75 23.56
CA LEU A 39 -27.82 -20.60 22.66
C LEU A 39 -28.69 -20.90 21.42
N GLY A 40 -29.38 -19.89 20.91
CA GLY A 40 -30.13 -19.99 19.66
C GLY A 40 -29.24 -20.06 18.43
N ALA A 41 -29.85 -20.13 17.24
CA ALA A 41 -29.13 -20.23 15.97
C ALA A 41 -28.26 -18.99 15.66
N VAL A 42 -28.61 -17.82 16.19
CA VAL A 42 -27.86 -16.58 16.01
C VAL A 42 -27.03 -16.31 17.25
N THR A 43 -25.72 -16.49 17.14
CA THR A 43 -24.75 -16.21 18.21
C THR A 43 -23.77 -15.11 17.85
N THR A 44 -23.75 -14.68 16.59
CA THR A 44 -22.86 -13.64 16.09
C THR A 44 -23.62 -12.39 15.70
N ALA A 45 -22.99 -11.23 15.94
CA ALA A 45 -23.43 -9.94 15.43
C ALA A 45 -22.21 -9.15 14.97
N SER A 46 -22.29 -8.56 13.78
CA SER A 46 -21.28 -7.62 13.29
C SER A 46 -21.75 -6.21 13.54
N LEU A 47 -20.85 -5.36 14.03
CA LEU A 47 -20.99 -3.92 14.05
C LEU A 47 -19.96 -3.35 13.08
N VAL A 48 -20.43 -2.55 12.14
CA VAL A 48 -19.55 -1.70 11.33
C VAL A 48 -19.28 -0.44 12.14
N ILE A 49 -18.00 -0.17 12.41
CA ILE A 49 -17.54 1.11 12.93
C ILE A 49 -17.25 1.96 11.70
N THR A 50 -18.00 3.05 11.54
CA THR A 50 -17.77 3.99 10.44
C THR A 50 -16.89 5.10 10.97
N ASP A 51 -15.72 5.28 10.36
CA ASP A 51 -14.92 6.48 10.55
C ASP A 51 -15.81 7.72 10.35
N ASN A 52 -15.75 8.63 11.33
CA ASN A 52 -16.55 9.85 11.38
C ASN A 52 -15.70 11.11 11.17
N ASP A 53 -14.45 10.96 10.77
CA ASP A 53 -13.63 12.08 10.34
C ASP A 53 -14.10 12.62 8.98
N ASN A 54 -14.05 13.95 8.86
CA ASN A 54 -14.56 14.63 7.67
C ASN A 54 -13.67 14.35 6.48
N PHE A 55 -14.15 13.47 5.62
CA PHE A 55 -13.71 13.26 4.26
C PHE A 55 -13.62 14.59 3.48
N SER A 56 -12.41 14.99 3.06
CA SER A 56 -12.24 15.98 2.00
C SER A 56 -12.29 15.23 0.66
N PRO A 57 -13.30 15.44 -0.21
CA PRO A 57 -13.36 14.77 -1.50
C PRO A 57 -12.17 15.18 -2.37
N GLY A 58 -11.20 14.28 -2.53
CA GLY A 58 -9.91 14.57 -3.17
C GLY A 58 -9.00 15.38 -2.24
N GLY A 59 -8.66 14.77 -1.11
CA GLY A 59 -7.93 15.36 -0.01
C GLY A 59 -6.61 15.94 -0.47
N ILE A 60 -6.52 17.27 -0.45
CA ILE A 60 -5.22 17.93 -0.40
C ILE A 60 -4.75 17.86 1.05
N GLN A 61 -3.91 16.87 1.36
CA GLN A 61 -3.24 16.77 2.66
C GLN A 61 -1.84 17.38 2.51
N ASN A 62 -1.51 18.36 3.35
CA ASN A 62 -0.18 18.95 3.37
C ASN A 62 0.42 18.78 4.77
N GLY A 63 1.60 18.19 4.84
CA GLY A 63 2.48 18.25 6.00
C GLY A 63 3.20 19.59 6.12
N ASP A 64 4.13 19.68 7.06
CA ASP A 64 4.87 20.88 7.41
C ASP A 64 6.38 20.74 7.19
N ALA A 65 7.20 21.23 8.13
CA ALA A 65 8.66 21.15 8.04
C ALA A 65 9.24 20.15 9.06
N THR A 66 8.38 19.27 9.58
CA THR A 66 8.70 18.19 10.52
C THR A 66 8.19 16.87 9.97
N GLY A 67 8.70 15.74 10.48
CA GLY A 67 8.22 14.43 10.03
C GLY A 67 6.74 14.22 10.40
N ASN A 68 5.93 13.89 9.41
CA ASN A 68 4.50 13.73 9.50
C ASN A 68 4.05 12.31 9.19
N LEU A 69 2.89 11.93 9.75
CA LEU A 69 2.13 10.76 9.32
C LEU A 69 0.93 11.26 8.53
N ILE A 70 0.92 10.98 7.23
CA ILE A 70 -0.13 11.42 6.31
C ILE A 70 -0.85 10.19 5.78
N THR A 71 -2.16 10.14 5.99
CA THR A 71 -3.02 9.10 5.41
C THR A 71 -4.01 9.78 4.47
N GLY A 72 -4.10 9.31 3.24
CA GLY A 72 -5.12 9.72 2.27
C GLY A 72 -6.47 9.09 2.60
N THR A 73 -7.25 8.89 1.55
CA THR A 73 -8.61 8.37 1.58
C THR A 73 -8.72 7.26 0.54
N PRO A 74 -9.80 6.48 0.50
CA PRO A 74 -10.02 5.52 -0.58
C PRO A 74 -10.32 6.13 -1.98
N ASN A 75 -10.07 7.42 -2.17
CA ASN A 75 -10.34 8.17 -3.41
C ASN A 75 -9.06 8.84 -3.90
N ASN A 76 -9.09 9.38 -5.13
CA ASN A 76 -7.92 10.07 -5.70
C ASN A 76 -7.53 11.31 -4.89
N ASP A 77 -6.37 11.26 -4.24
CA ASP A 77 -5.87 12.32 -3.38
C ASP A 77 -4.63 13.03 -3.93
N ARG A 78 -4.34 14.19 -3.34
CA ARG A 78 -3.09 14.91 -3.56
C ARG A 78 -2.39 15.08 -2.21
N LEU A 79 -1.40 14.25 -1.95
CA LEU A 79 -0.70 14.19 -0.67
C LEU A 79 0.67 14.88 -0.81
N ASN A 80 1.04 15.71 0.16
CA ASN A 80 2.31 16.43 0.17
C ASN A 80 2.92 16.38 1.58
N GLY A 81 4.03 15.66 1.75
CA GLY A 81 4.77 15.57 3.02
C GLY A 81 5.39 16.90 3.44
N GLY A 82 6.03 17.59 2.50
CA GLY A 82 6.65 18.88 2.76
C GLY A 82 8.14 18.73 3.04
N ALA A 83 8.60 19.08 4.23
CA ALA A 83 9.98 18.81 4.63
C ALA A 83 10.00 18.01 5.93
N GLY A 84 11.01 17.17 6.11
CA GLY A 84 11.08 16.24 7.23
C GLY A 84 11.01 14.81 6.72
N ASP A 85 11.11 13.85 7.64
CA ASP A 85 11.01 12.43 7.29
C ASP A 85 9.55 11.99 7.42
N ASP A 86 8.81 12.00 6.31
CA ASP A 86 7.37 11.75 6.32
C ASP A 86 7.04 10.26 6.11
N THR A 87 5.89 9.81 6.62
CA THR A 87 5.28 8.53 6.23
C THR A 87 3.93 8.83 5.60
N ILE A 88 3.79 8.49 4.32
CA ILE A 88 2.62 8.83 3.51
C ILE A 88 1.95 7.54 3.02
N THR A 89 0.68 7.37 3.35
CA THR A 89 -0.17 6.25 2.92
C THR A 89 -1.30 6.79 2.06
N GLY A 90 -1.37 6.40 0.78
CA GLY A 90 -2.45 6.81 -0.13
C GLY A 90 -3.81 6.22 0.21
N LEU A 91 -3.81 4.93 0.56
CA LEU A 91 -4.96 4.02 0.54
C LEU A 91 -5.38 3.73 -0.92
N GLY A 92 -6.65 3.45 -1.18
CA GLY A 92 -7.12 3.18 -2.53
C GLY A 92 -7.34 4.46 -3.33
N GLY A 93 -7.36 4.37 -4.65
CA GLY A 93 -7.57 5.53 -5.51
C GLY A 93 -6.46 5.63 -6.53
N ARG A 94 -6.39 6.77 -7.23
CA ARG A 94 -5.24 7.16 -8.03
C ARG A 94 -4.68 8.44 -7.46
N ASP A 95 -3.66 8.31 -6.64
CA ASP A 95 -3.11 9.41 -5.87
C ASP A 95 -1.94 10.08 -6.58
N LEU A 96 -1.74 11.34 -6.23
CA LEU A 96 -0.54 12.09 -6.58
C LEU A 96 0.18 12.48 -5.30
N ILE A 97 1.31 11.84 -5.07
CA ILE A 97 2.02 11.89 -3.79
C ILE A 97 3.36 12.61 -3.98
N PHE A 98 3.59 13.64 -3.16
CA PHE A 98 4.86 14.34 -3.01
C PHE A 98 5.37 14.00 -1.62
N GLY A 99 6.55 13.36 -1.52
CA GLY A 99 7.25 13.20 -0.24
C GLY A 99 7.74 14.58 0.19
N GLY A 100 8.75 15.05 -0.53
CA GLY A 100 9.22 16.41 -0.41
C GLY A 100 10.72 16.38 -0.25
N THR A 101 11.25 17.04 0.78
CA THR A 101 12.66 16.90 1.16
C THR A 101 12.79 16.15 2.47
N GLY A 102 13.65 15.15 2.53
CA GLY A 102 13.83 14.31 3.72
C GLY A 102 13.87 12.83 3.35
N ALA A 103 13.96 11.96 4.36
CA ALA A 103 13.92 10.52 4.13
C ALA A 103 12.49 10.01 4.26
N ASP A 104 11.72 10.08 3.17
CA ASP A 104 10.29 9.80 3.19
C ASP A 104 9.98 8.30 3.04
N VAL A 105 8.84 7.87 3.58
CA VAL A 105 8.32 6.51 3.44
C VAL A 105 6.96 6.51 2.76
N PHE A 106 6.90 5.92 1.57
CA PHE A 106 5.67 5.70 0.83
C PHE A 106 5.10 4.33 1.17
N GLN A 107 4.07 4.32 2.02
CA GLN A 107 3.51 3.12 2.61
C GLN A 107 2.25 2.66 1.86
N TYR A 108 2.20 1.35 1.61
CA TYR A 108 1.03 0.65 1.09
C TYR A 108 0.62 -0.42 2.10
N ASN A 109 -0.66 -0.41 2.47
CA ASN A 109 -1.20 -1.35 3.46
C ASN A 109 -1.69 -2.62 2.77
N LEU A 110 -2.16 -2.49 1.53
CA LEU A 110 -2.59 -3.58 0.66
C LEU A 110 -1.96 -3.40 -0.72
N LEU A 111 -1.69 -4.50 -1.41
CA LEU A 111 -1.26 -4.44 -2.81
C LEU A 111 -2.34 -3.87 -3.74
N THR A 112 -3.60 -3.93 -3.32
CA THR A 112 -4.74 -3.36 -4.02
C THR A 112 -4.90 -1.86 -3.84
N ASP A 113 -4.09 -1.23 -2.99
CA ASP A 113 -4.11 0.24 -2.81
C ASP A 113 -3.73 0.93 -4.12
N SER A 114 -2.83 0.34 -4.91
CA SER A 114 -2.35 0.88 -6.19
C SER A 114 -2.37 -0.17 -7.31
N LEU A 115 -3.38 -0.14 -8.18
CA LEU A 115 -3.53 -1.14 -9.27
C LEU A 115 -3.14 -0.56 -10.64
N VAL A 116 -2.75 -1.43 -11.59
CA VAL A 116 -2.27 -1.02 -12.92
C VAL A 116 -3.24 -0.17 -13.76
N ASN A 117 -4.55 -0.28 -13.53
CA ASN A 117 -5.56 0.54 -14.19
C ASN A 117 -5.67 1.96 -13.58
N ALA A 118 -5.21 2.13 -12.35
CA ALA A 118 -5.28 3.35 -11.57
C ALA A 118 -4.03 3.55 -10.69
N PRO A 119 -2.79 3.45 -11.22
CA PRO A 119 -1.60 3.46 -10.37
C PRO A 119 -1.40 4.85 -9.76
N ASP A 120 -0.99 4.85 -8.50
CA ASP A 120 -0.53 6.04 -7.80
C ASP A 120 0.72 6.59 -8.44
N ARG A 121 0.93 7.88 -8.20
CA ARG A 121 1.95 8.66 -8.88
C ARG A 121 2.81 9.34 -7.85
N LEU A 122 4.01 8.80 -7.66
CA LEU A 122 5.04 9.36 -6.80
C LEU A 122 5.83 10.42 -7.56
N ALA A 123 5.66 11.67 -7.17
CA ALA A 123 6.22 12.80 -7.89
C ALA A 123 7.71 13.03 -7.61
N THR A 124 8.19 12.68 -6.41
CA THR A 124 9.47 13.17 -5.87
C THR A 124 10.33 12.08 -5.22
N PHE A 125 10.21 10.81 -5.60
CA PHE A 125 11.01 9.74 -4.99
C PHE A 125 12.51 9.94 -5.22
N ASN A 126 13.26 10.14 -4.14
CA ASN A 126 14.69 10.39 -4.15
C ASN A 126 15.44 9.48 -3.17
N GLN A 127 15.86 8.29 -3.62
CA GLN A 127 16.58 7.35 -2.77
C GLN A 127 17.83 7.98 -2.10
N PRO A 128 18.64 8.81 -2.78
CA PRO A 128 19.75 9.54 -2.15
C PRO A 128 19.38 10.38 -0.92
N GLU A 129 18.15 10.87 -0.80
CA GLU A 129 17.66 11.58 0.40
C GLU A 129 17.24 10.61 1.52
N GLY A 130 17.01 9.34 1.17
CA GLY A 130 16.62 8.28 2.09
C GLY A 130 15.22 7.71 1.82
N ASP A 131 14.58 8.14 0.73
CA ASP A 131 13.23 7.72 0.37
C ASP A 131 13.13 6.21 0.19
N ARG A 132 12.07 5.65 0.77
CA ARG A 132 11.80 4.21 0.74
C ARG A 132 10.32 3.93 0.56
N PHE A 133 10.03 2.77 0.00
CA PHE A 133 8.72 2.17 0.00
C PHE A 133 8.54 1.34 1.28
N ARG A 134 7.29 1.15 1.70
CA ARG A 134 6.94 0.16 2.71
C ARG A 134 5.69 -0.59 2.29
N LEU A 135 5.74 -1.91 2.33
CA LEU A 135 4.56 -2.77 2.18
C LEU A 135 4.28 -3.47 3.50
N LEU A 136 3.03 -3.39 3.96
CA LEU A 136 2.57 -4.13 5.12
C LEU A 136 1.88 -5.45 4.71
N PRO A 137 1.97 -6.51 5.54
CA PRO A 137 2.74 -6.59 6.79
C PRO A 137 4.25 -6.82 6.58
N SER A 138 4.70 -7.04 5.34
CA SER A 138 6.12 -7.32 5.05
C SER A 138 6.53 -6.78 3.68
N ASN A 139 7.75 -6.25 3.62
CA ASN A 139 8.38 -5.83 2.37
C ASN A 139 8.71 -7.02 1.44
N PRO A 140 8.90 -6.74 0.13
CA PRO A 140 9.35 -7.73 -0.84
C PRO A 140 10.71 -8.32 -0.47
N THR A 141 10.91 -9.59 -0.80
CA THR A 141 12.15 -10.34 -0.52
C THR A 141 13.32 -9.97 -1.44
N ALA A 142 13.02 -9.38 -2.60
CA ALA A 142 14.00 -8.93 -3.57
C ALA A 142 13.44 -7.77 -4.41
N LEU A 143 14.34 -6.95 -4.94
CA LEU A 143 14.03 -5.91 -5.92
C LEU A 143 14.93 -6.10 -7.15
N PHE A 144 14.33 -6.06 -8.33
CA PHE A 144 15.03 -6.12 -9.61
C PHE A 144 14.79 -4.85 -10.42
N TYR A 145 15.67 -4.58 -11.37
CA TYR A 145 15.52 -3.53 -12.36
C TYR A 145 15.59 -4.13 -13.76
N ALA A 146 14.43 -4.21 -14.42
CA ALA A 146 14.27 -4.81 -15.75
C ALA A 146 14.66 -3.87 -16.90
N GLY A 147 14.95 -2.60 -16.59
CA GLY A 147 15.26 -1.60 -17.61
C GLY A 147 14.03 -1.10 -18.35
N THR A 148 14.23 -0.60 -19.57
CA THR A 148 13.14 -0.07 -20.39
C THR A 148 12.47 -1.17 -21.20
N ILE A 149 11.16 -1.30 -21.03
CA ILE A 149 10.30 -2.27 -21.69
C ILE A 149 9.59 -1.63 -22.88
N ALA A 150 9.63 -2.30 -24.02
CA ALA A 150 8.86 -1.95 -25.20
C ALA A 150 7.53 -2.71 -25.20
N ALA A 151 6.41 -1.99 -25.06
CA ALA A 151 5.05 -2.53 -25.05
C ALA A 151 4.06 -1.52 -25.65
N ALA A 152 2.78 -1.86 -25.81
CA ALA A 152 1.75 -0.91 -26.22
C ALA A 152 1.01 -0.28 -25.02
N THR A 153 0.98 -0.96 -23.88
CA THR A 153 0.32 -0.48 -22.65
C THR A 153 1.17 -0.69 -21.42
N VAL A 154 0.87 0.02 -20.33
CA VAL A 154 1.50 -0.22 -19.02
C VAL A 154 1.24 -1.65 -18.55
N GLY A 155 0.02 -2.18 -18.72
CA GLY A 155 -0.30 -3.56 -18.32
C GLY A 155 0.56 -4.59 -19.06
N GLU A 156 0.77 -4.43 -20.36
CA GLU A 156 1.70 -5.28 -21.12
C GLU A 156 3.15 -5.11 -20.66
N ALA A 157 3.58 -3.88 -20.36
CA ALA A 157 4.92 -3.61 -19.86
C ALA A 157 5.18 -4.31 -18.52
N VAL A 158 4.22 -4.29 -17.60
CA VAL A 158 4.32 -4.99 -16.31
C VAL A 158 4.44 -6.50 -16.53
N VAL A 159 3.61 -7.08 -17.40
CA VAL A 159 3.68 -8.53 -17.71
C VAL A 159 5.05 -8.92 -18.26
N LEU A 160 5.63 -8.10 -19.15
CA LEU A 160 6.97 -8.34 -19.70
C LEU A 160 8.06 -8.19 -18.63
N ALA A 161 7.96 -7.17 -17.76
CA ALA A 161 8.87 -7.01 -16.63
C ALA A 161 8.78 -8.17 -15.63
N TYR A 162 7.60 -8.77 -15.44
CA TYR A 162 7.45 -9.98 -14.62
C TYR A 162 8.02 -11.22 -15.31
N GLY A 163 8.05 -11.27 -16.64
CA GLY A 163 8.62 -12.38 -17.40
C GLY A 163 10.15 -12.38 -17.40
N ASP A 164 10.76 -11.19 -17.34
CA ASP A 164 12.20 -11.01 -17.33
C ASP A 164 12.59 -9.81 -16.45
N ALA A 165 12.72 -10.06 -15.14
CA ALA A 165 12.80 -9.01 -14.13
C ALA A 165 14.18 -8.36 -14.00
N ASP A 166 15.25 -9.06 -14.38
CA ASP A 166 16.62 -8.60 -14.15
C ASP A 166 17.22 -7.91 -15.39
N GLY A 167 16.71 -8.16 -16.60
CA GLY A 167 17.13 -7.53 -17.85
C GLY A 167 18.62 -7.71 -18.24
N VAL A 168 19.40 -8.47 -17.48
CA VAL A 168 20.85 -8.70 -17.69
C VAL A 168 21.12 -10.14 -18.09
N THR A 169 20.44 -11.08 -17.44
CA THR A 169 20.70 -12.50 -17.61
C THR A 169 20.04 -12.97 -18.91
N ALA A 170 20.77 -13.73 -19.72
CA ALA A 170 20.20 -14.28 -20.94
C ALA A 170 19.08 -15.27 -20.63
N GLY A 171 17.90 -15.03 -21.20
CA GLY A 171 16.70 -15.86 -21.04
C GLY A 171 15.78 -15.31 -19.95
N ALA A 172 14.51 -15.72 -20.00
CA ALA A 172 13.48 -15.23 -19.08
C ALA A 172 13.85 -15.52 -17.62
N GLN A 173 13.90 -14.46 -16.80
CA GLN A 173 14.01 -14.54 -15.35
C GLN A 173 12.70 -14.07 -14.70
N PRO A 174 11.71 -14.95 -14.53
CA PRO A 174 10.41 -14.53 -14.02
C PRO A 174 10.51 -14.02 -12.59
N LEU A 175 9.77 -12.96 -12.30
CA LEU A 175 9.62 -12.43 -10.96
C LEU A 175 8.96 -13.47 -10.05
N GLY A 176 9.62 -13.77 -8.93
CA GLY A 176 9.13 -14.71 -7.94
C GLY A 176 8.01 -14.13 -7.07
N SER A 177 7.44 -14.99 -6.23
CA SER A 177 6.47 -14.62 -5.19
C SER A 177 7.06 -13.59 -4.21
N ASN A 178 6.29 -12.55 -3.86
CA ASN A 178 6.70 -11.49 -2.93
C ASN A 178 8.06 -10.86 -3.31
N GLN A 179 8.24 -10.57 -4.59
CA GLN A 179 9.37 -9.83 -5.14
C GLN A 179 8.85 -8.60 -5.86
N ALA A 180 9.74 -7.63 -6.07
CA ALA A 180 9.43 -6.39 -6.74
C ALA A 180 10.30 -6.18 -7.97
N VAL A 181 9.77 -5.44 -8.95
CA VAL A 181 10.48 -5.06 -10.16
C VAL A 181 10.29 -3.58 -10.44
N LEU A 182 11.40 -2.89 -10.69
CA LEU A 182 11.45 -1.56 -11.26
C LEU A 182 11.63 -1.67 -12.77
N PHE A 183 10.91 -0.87 -13.56
CA PHE A 183 11.06 -0.86 -15.01
C PHE A 183 10.66 0.50 -15.59
N GLY A 184 11.19 0.79 -16.77
CA GLY A 184 10.83 1.94 -17.58
C GLY A 184 9.83 1.55 -18.68
N PHE A 185 8.87 2.42 -18.98
CA PHE A 185 7.95 2.29 -20.11
C PHE A 185 7.56 3.68 -20.61
N ASP A 186 7.68 3.92 -21.92
CA ASP A 186 7.28 5.19 -22.56
C ASP A 186 7.84 6.44 -21.86
N GLY A 187 9.10 6.38 -21.42
CA GLY A 187 9.77 7.46 -20.70
C GLY A 187 9.35 7.66 -19.23
N ARG A 188 8.52 6.77 -18.68
CA ARG A 188 8.08 6.76 -17.27
C ARG A 188 8.71 5.58 -16.53
N THR A 189 8.87 5.70 -15.22
CA THR A 189 9.38 4.64 -14.35
C THR A 189 8.25 4.08 -13.50
N PHE A 190 8.26 2.77 -13.28
CA PHE A 190 7.27 2.06 -12.49
C PHE A 190 7.93 1.09 -11.52
N LEU A 191 7.35 0.97 -10.34
CA LEU A 191 7.59 -0.11 -9.39
C LEU A 191 6.37 -1.02 -9.39
N SER A 192 6.58 -2.33 -9.42
CA SER A 192 5.50 -3.32 -9.25
C SER A 192 5.89 -4.33 -8.18
N ILE A 193 4.93 -4.72 -7.34
CA ILE A 193 5.14 -5.69 -6.24
C ILE A 193 4.13 -6.83 -6.37
N ASN A 194 4.65 -8.06 -6.30
CA ASN A 194 3.88 -9.28 -6.54
C ASN A 194 3.22 -9.85 -5.27
N ASP A 195 1.96 -10.29 -5.36
CA ASP A 195 1.08 -10.75 -4.26
C ASP A 195 1.38 -12.11 -3.64
N GLY A 196 2.51 -12.70 -4.03
CA GLY A 196 2.92 -14.02 -3.60
C GLY A 196 2.45 -15.14 -4.54
N THR A 197 1.56 -14.84 -5.48
CA THR A 197 1.23 -15.72 -6.61
C THR A 197 2.22 -15.47 -7.75
N ALA A 198 2.66 -16.51 -8.46
CA ALA A 198 3.58 -16.31 -9.57
C ALA A 198 2.87 -15.68 -10.79
N GLY A 199 3.52 -14.69 -11.41
CA GLY A 199 2.99 -13.97 -12.57
C GLY A 199 2.14 -12.75 -12.19
N PHE A 200 1.97 -11.84 -13.15
CA PHE A 200 1.26 -10.58 -12.90
C PHE A 200 -0.26 -10.75 -12.85
N ALA A 201 -0.88 -10.21 -11.80
CA ALA A 201 -2.32 -10.14 -11.61
C ALA A 201 -2.78 -8.69 -11.46
N SER A 202 -3.50 -8.17 -12.46
CA SER A 202 -3.94 -6.76 -12.50
C SER A 202 -4.91 -6.32 -11.40
N THR A 203 -5.39 -7.25 -10.58
CA THR A 203 -6.38 -7.01 -9.51
C THR A 203 -5.80 -7.20 -8.12
N SER A 204 -4.56 -7.65 -7.99
CA SER A 204 -3.97 -8.00 -6.70
C SER A 204 -2.48 -7.67 -6.58
N ASP A 205 -1.80 -7.37 -7.68
CA ASP A 205 -0.43 -6.85 -7.66
C ASP A 205 -0.40 -5.33 -7.67
N LEU A 206 0.50 -4.79 -6.85
CA LEU A 206 0.70 -3.35 -6.74
C LEU A 206 1.46 -2.83 -7.95
N VAL A 207 1.02 -1.71 -8.54
CA VAL A 207 1.77 -0.95 -9.54
C VAL A 207 1.76 0.52 -9.17
N VAL A 208 2.95 1.13 -9.10
CA VAL A 208 3.14 2.54 -8.78
C VAL A 208 3.94 3.20 -9.90
N GLU A 209 3.48 4.35 -10.40
CA GLU A 209 4.27 5.21 -11.25
C GLU A 209 5.19 6.08 -10.39
N VAL A 210 6.49 6.07 -10.70
CA VAL A 210 7.47 6.96 -10.07
C VAL A 210 7.96 7.97 -11.09
N ILE A 211 7.41 9.19 -11.02
CA ILE A 211 7.61 10.24 -12.03
C ILE A 211 9.05 10.74 -12.00
N THR A 212 9.52 11.13 -10.81
CA THR A 212 10.92 11.44 -10.57
C THR A 212 11.47 10.30 -9.75
N PHE A 213 12.40 9.54 -10.35
CA PHE A 213 13.09 8.44 -9.67
C PHE A 213 14.58 8.72 -9.69
N ALA A 214 15.17 8.85 -8.50
CA ALA A 214 16.61 8.85 -8.33
C ALA A 214 17.05 7.53 -7.69
N PHE A 215 17.90 6.79 -8.40
CA PHE A 215 18.58 5.62 -7.84
C PHE A 215 19.52 6.04 -6.72
N LYS A 216 19.78 5.10 -5.81
CA LYS A 216 20.94 5.18 -4.93
C LYS A 216 22.21 5.41 -5.74
N LEU A 217 23.14 6.18 -5.19
CA LEU A 217 24.44 6.34 -5.82
C LEU A 217 25.13 4.97 -5.96
N GLY A 218 25.42 4.58 -7.21
CA GLY A 218 26.01 3.28 -7.54
C GLY A 218 25.02 2.24 -8.03
N ASP A 219 23.72 2.48 -7.85
CA ASP A 219 22.65 1.70 -8.49
C ASP A 219 22.31 2.25 -9.88
N GLY A 220 21.35 1.63 -10.57
CA GLY A 220 20.91 2.03 -11.91
C GLY A 220 21.47 1.18 -13.05
N SER A 221 22.28 0.17 -12.72
CA SER A 221 22.53 -0.95 -13.62
C SER A 221 21.36 -1.92 -13.56
N LEU A 222 21.03 -2.52 -14.70
CA LEU A 222 20.05 -3.60 -14.76
C LEU A 222 20.45 -4.74 -13.80
N GLY A 223 19.47 -5.49 -13.32
CA GLY A 223 19.68 -6.66 -12.48
C GLY A 223 19.10 -6.51 -11.08
N THR A 224 19.75 -7.12 -10.09
CA THR A 224 19.32 -7.06 -8.69
C THR A 224 19.70 -5.72 -8.06
N LEU A 225 18.74 -5.10 -7.37
CA LEU A 225 18.96 -3.99 -6.46
C LEU A 225 18.91 -4.50 -5.01
N THR A 226 19.60 -3.83 -4.11
CA THR A 226 19.53 -4.17 -2.68
C THR A 226 18.18 -3.72 -2.14
N ALA A 227 17.26 -4.67 -1.89
CA ALA A 227 15.90 -4.34 -1.47
C ALA A 227 15.85 -3.44 -0.20
N GLY A 228 16.72 -3.66 0.79
CA GLY A 228 16.78 -2.83 2.00
C GLY A 228 17.22 -1.37 1.79
N ASP A 229 17.73 -1.02 0.60
CA ASP A 229 18.03 0.37 0.24
C ASP A 229 16.78 1.14 -0.25
N TYR A 230 15.75 0.42 -0.70
CA TYR A 230 14.52 0.99 -1.27
C TYR A 230 13.27 0.63 -0.46
N PHE A 231 13.37 -0.31 0.48
CA PHE A 231 12.27 -0.74 1.34
C PHE A 231 12.64 -0.58 2.83
N ALA A 232 11.71 -0.04 3.64
CA ALA A 232 11.91 0.31 5.05
C ALA A 232 11.30 -0.67 6.04
#